data_AF-A0A1V4HMT1-F1
#
_entry.id   AF-A0A1V4HMT1-F1
#
_cell.length_a   1.000
_cell.length_b   1.000
_cell.length_c   1.000
_cell.angle_alpha   90.00
_cell.angle_beta   90.00
_cell.angle_gamma   90.00
#
_symmetry.space_group_name_H-M   'P 1'
#
loop_
_entity.id
_entity.type
_entity.pdbx_description
1 polymer ?
#
loop_
_entity_poly.entity_id
_entity_poly.type
_entity_poly.pdbx_seq_one_letter_code
_entity_poly.pdbx_strand_id
1 'polypeptide(L)' 'MQRFGGNEKLVGRALEDPRDKAILATKFGITHTQGPKGDPAFIKKSVDASLFNLGVDYIDLMQAF' A
#
# COMPACT_ATOMS: atom_id res chain seq x y z
N MET A 1 -2.80 -14.42 -12.97
CA MET A 1 -2.45 -13.89 -11.64
C MET A 1 -1.92 -12.47 -11.80
N GLN A 2 -2.77 -11.45 -11.76
CA GLN A 2 -2.33 -10.05 -11.78
C GLN A 2 -2.01 -9.62 -10.35
N ARG A 3 -0.75 -9.23 -10.11
CA ARG A 3 -0.18 -9.09 -8.77
C ARG A 3 0.00 -7.60 -8.47
N PHE A 4 -1.01 -6.97 -7.89
CA PHE A 4 -0.78 -5.70 -7.17
C PHE A 4 0.26 -5.91 -6.08
N GLY A 5 0.98 -4.84 -5.72
CA GLY A 5 2.01 -4.87 -4.68
C GLY A 5 3.44 -5.20 -5.16
N GLY A 6 3.66 -5.39 -6.48
CA GLY A 6 5.01 -5.56 -7.02
C GLY A 6 5.91 -4.35 -6.77
N ASN A 7 5.40 -3.14 -7.02
CA ASN A 7 6.12 -1.90 -6.73
C ASN A 7 6.31 -1.67 -5.23
N GLU A 8 5.30 -1.97 -4.42
CA GLU A 8 5.41 -1.88 -2.95
C GLU A 8 6.55 -2.75 -2.42
N LYS A 9 6.72 -3.97 -2.93
CA LYS A 9 7.85 -4.83 -2.55
C LYS A 9 9.21 -4.31 -3.00
N LEU A 10 9.27 -3.57 -4.09
CA LEU A 10 10.50 -2.93 -4.55
C LEU A 10 10.83 -1.71 -3.67
N VAL A 11 9.85 -0.87 -3.39
CA VAL A 11 9.98 0.29 -2.51
C VAL A 11 10.32 -0.14 -1.08
N GLY A 12 9.66 -1.17 -0.54
CA GLY A 12 9.92 -1.71 0.79
C GLY A 12 11.37 -2.11 0.97
N ARG A 13 11.93 -2.91 0.05
CA ARG A 13 13.35 -3.28 0.05
C ARG A 13 14.30 -2.08 -0.05
N ALA A 14 13.90 -1.03 -0.76
CA ALA A 14 14.70 0.20 -0.87
C ALA A 14 14.66 1.05 0.42
N LEU A 15 13.66 0.84 1.29
CA LEU A 15 13.45 1.58 2.51
C LEU A 15 13.81 0.81 3.79
N GLU A 16 14.29 -0.44 3.68
CA GLU A 16 14.70 -1.25 4.86
C GLU A 16 15.72 -0.51 5.74
N ASP A 17 16.60 0.29 5.13
CA ASP A 17 17.47 1.21 5.87
C ASP A 17 17.85 2.43 5.00
N PRO A 18 17.46 3.68 5.34
CA PRO A 18 16.68 4.10 6.51
C PRO A 18 15.21 4.44 6.20
N ARG A 19 14.27 3.66 6.77
CA ARG A 19 12.80 3.88 6.69
C ARG A 19 12.39 5.27 7.19
N ASP A 20 13.03 5.75 8.24
CA ASP A 20 12.66 6.97 8.97
C ASP A 20 13.06 8.26 8.24
N LYS A 21 13.85 8.16 7.16
CA LYS A 21 14.27 9.34 6.37
C LYS A 21 13.35 9.64 5.20
N ALA A 22 12.27 8.89 5.03
CA ALA A 22 11.33 9.05 3.94
C ALA A 22 9.89 9.16 4.45
N ILE A 23 9.10 10.03 3.81
CA ILE A 23 7.64 10.02 3.94
C ILE A 23 7.10 9.02 2.92
N LEU A 24 6.53 7.92 3.42
CA LEU A 24 6.00 6.85 2.60
C LEU A 24 4.51 7.05 2.36
N ALA A 25 4.15 7.20 1.09
CA ALA A 25 2.77 7.36 0.69
C ALA A 25 2.37 6.27 -0.33
N THR A 26 1.23 5.63 -0.09
CA THR A 26 0.63 4.68 -1.04
C THR A 26 -0.87 4.96 -1.20
N LYS A 27 -1.53 4.22 -2.08
CA LYS A 27 -2.91 4.49 -2.50
C LYS A 27 -3.76 3.24 -2.46
N PHE A 28 -5.05 3.42 -2.16
CA PHE A 28 -6.06 2.38 -2.24
C PHE A 28 -7.20 2.81 -3.17
N GLY A 29 -8.13 1.89 -3.41
CA GLY A 29 -9.41 2.20 -4.03
C GLY A 29 -9.57 1.73 -5.46
N ILE A 30 -8.49 1.48 -6.20
CA ILE A 30 -8.58 0.87 -7.53
C ILE A 30 -8.93 -0.62 -7.40
N THR A 31 -9.97 -1.04 -8.11
CA THR A 31 -10.24 -2.45 -8.39
C THR A 31 -10.33 -2.68 -9.90
N HIS A 32 -10.04 -3.90 -10.34
CA HIS A 32 -10.07 -4.21 -11.78
C HIS A 32 -11.47 -4.30 -12.36
N THR A 33 -12.45 -4.79 -11.60
CA THR A 33 -13.77 -5.18 -12.12
C THR A 33 -14.95 -4.64 -11.33
N GLN A 34 -14.72 -4.06 -10.15
CA GLN A 34 -15.78 -3.60 -9.24
C GLN A 34 -15.87 -2.06 -9.17
N GLY A 35 -15.11 -1.35 -10.01
CA GLY A 35 -14.97 0.11 -9.92
C GLY A 35 -14.18 0.56 -8.67
N PRO A 36 -14.12 1.87 -8.40
CA PRO A 36 -13.48 2.39 -7.20
C PRO A 36 -14.18 1.91 -5.92
N LYS A 37 -13.41 1.55 -4.88
CA LYS A 37 -13.96 1.14 -3.56
C LYS A 37 -13.39 1.97 -2.42
N GLY A 38 -14.28 2.48 -1.58
CA GLY A 38 -13.94 3.26 -0.38
C GLY A 38 -14.65 2.77 0.88
N ASP A 39 -15.21 1.55 0.87
CA ASP A 39 -15.85 1.00 2.06
C ASP A 39 -14.80 0.66 3.14
N PRO A 40 -15.12 0.81 4.45
CA PRO A 40 -14.14 0.63 5.52
C PRO A 40 -13.45 -0.73 5.54
N ALA A 41 -14.18 -1.80 5.16
CA ALA A 41 -13.61 -3.16 5.13
C ALA A 41 -12.58 -3.31 4.01
N PHE A 42 -12.85 -2.74 2.83
CA PHE A 42 -11.90 -2.70 1.72
C PHE A 42 -10.67 -1.85 2.06
N ILE A 43 -10.87 -0.66 2.64
CA ILE A 43 -9.76 0.21 3.07
C ILE A 43 -8.82 -0.54 4.01
N LYS A 44 -9.38 -1.18 5.05
CA LYS A 44 -8.59 -1.96 6.02
C LYS A 44 -7.80 -3.08 5.32
N LYS A 45 -8.46 -3.84 4.43
CA LYS A 45 -7.80 -4.91 3.65
C LYS A 45 -6.66 -4.36 2.78
N SER A 46 -6.85 -3.20 2.16
CA SER A 46 -5.81 -2.55 1.35
C SER A 46 -4.62 -2.12 2.20
N VAL A 47 -4.86 -1.50 3.37
CA VAL A 47 -3.80 -1.12 4.30
C VAL A 47 -2.99 -2.33 4.75
N ASP A 48 -3.66 -3.41 5.18
CA ASP A 48 -2.99 -4.64 5.64
C ASP A 48 -2.10 -5.24 4.53
N ALA A 49 -2.59 -5.25 3.29
CA ALA A 49 -1.82 -5.74 2.14
C ALA A 49 -0.62 -4.84 1.82
N SER A 50 -0.79 -3.51 1.88
CA SER A 50 0.29 -2.55 1.64
C SER A 50 1.38 -2.64 2.69
N LEU A 51 1.03 -2.69 3.98
CA LEU A 51 2.00 -2.89 5.07
C LEU A 51 2.83 -4.16 4.87
N PHE A 52 2.16 -5.27 4.55
CA PHE A 52 2.83 -6.55 4.26
C PHE A 52 3.77 -6.47 3.05
N ASN A 53 3.34 -5.82 1.95
CA ASN A 53 4.17 -5.73 0.75
C ASN A 53 5.35 -4.76 0.93
N LEU A 54 5.14 -3.67 1.66
CA LEU A 54 6.17 -2.68 1.97
C LEU A 54 7.13 -3.17 3.05
N GLY A 55 6.75 -4.15 3.87
CA GLY A 55 7.58 -4.63 4.97
C GLY A 55 7.72 -3.62 6.10
N VAL A 56 6.70 -2.80 6.32
CA VAL A 56 6.68 -1.72 7.33
C VAL A 56 5.48 -1.88 8.26
N ASP A 57 5.55 -1.27 9.43
CA ASP A 57 4.49 -1.25 10.45
C ASP A 57 3.59 -0.01 10.35
N TYR A 58 4.04 1.06 9.68
CA TYR A 58 3.23 2.24 9.39
C TYR A 58 3.50 2.86 8.00
N ILE A 59 2.48 3.54 7.49
CA ILE A 59 2.50 4.34 6.26
C ILE A 59 2.13 5.77 6.65
N ASP A 60 2.93 6.75 6.21
CA ASP A 60 2.76 8.15 6.59
C ASP A 60 1.48 8.75 5.98
N LEU A 61 1.14 8.36 4.75
CA LEU A 61 -0.06 8.84 4.06
C LEU A 61 -0.71 7.75 3.20
N MET A 62 -1.98 7.44 3.51
CA MET A 62 -2.87 6.67 2.64
C MET A 62 -3.73 7.61 1.80
N GLN A 63 -3.68 7.49 0.48
CA GLN A 63 -4.49 8.27 -0.46
C GLN A 63 -5.58 7.39 -1.10
N ALA A 64 -6.78 7.93 -1.27
CA ALA A 64 -7.78 7.35 -2.15
C ALA A 64 -7.47 7.70 -3.61
N PHE A 65 -7.81 6.80 -4.53
CA PHE A 65 -7.76 7.07 -5.98
C PHE A 65 -8.92 7.95 -6.44
#